data_AF-A0A6F9ZJ47-F1
#
_entry.id   AF-A0A6F9ZJ47-F1
#
_cell.length_a   1.000
_cell.length_b   1.000
_cell.length_c   1.000
_cell.angle_alpha   90.00
_cell.angle_beta   90.00
_cell.angle_gamma   90.00
#
_symmetry.space_group_name_H-M   'P 1'
#
loop_
_entity.id
_entity.type
_entity.pdbx_description
1 polymer ?
#
loop_
_entity_poly.entity_id
_entity_poly.type
_entity_poly.pdbx_seq_one_letter_code
_entity_poly.pdbx_strand_id
1 'polypeptide(L)'
;MEKRKHHESTIERVRMVRAITEQHYESGNQARCYKAVWRQHIFPKFKICYRTYLNYLGIPTPPPVQQPQQLTLWDALNESPAT
;
A
#
# COMPACT_ATOMS: atom_id res chain seq x y z
N MET A 1 17.29 -4.59 -17.33
CA MET A 1 16.20 -3.61 -17.16
C MET A 1 16.72 -2.46 -16.32
N GLU A 2 16.89 -1.28 -16.91
CA GLU A 2 17.37 -0.11 -16.19
C GLU A 2 16.30 0.36 -15.19
N LYS A 3 16.65 0.42 -13.90
CA LYS A 3 15.72 0.93 -12.87
C LYS A 3 15.55 2.43 -13.10
N ARG A 4 14.34 2.83 -13.54
CA ARG A 4 14.00 4.26 -13.65
C ARG A 4 14.27 4.93 -12.31
N LYS A 5 15.10 5.97 -12.33
CA LYS A 5 15.39 6.77 -11.14
C LYS A 5 14.10 7.48 -10.72
N HIS A 6 13.74 7.36 -9.45
CA HIS A 6 12.63 8.13 -8.91
C HIS A 6 12.95 9.62 -8.95
N HIS A 7 11.95 10.44 -9.22
CA HIS A 7 12.09 11.89 -9.18
C HIS A 7 12.44 12.36 -7.76
N GLU A 8 13.26 13.42 -7.66
CA GLU A 8 13.86 13.89 -6.40
C GLU A 8 12.83 14.14 -5.29
N SER A 9 11.68 14.74 -5.63
CA SER A 9 10.62 14.98 -4.64
C SER A 9 10.02 13.71 -4.04
N THR A 10 10.06 12.58 -4.78
CA THR A 10 9.61 11.29 -4.26
C THR A 10 10.63 10.71 -3.29
N ILE A 11 11.92 10.87 -3.56
CA ILE A 11 13.00 10.41 -2.67
C ILE A 11 12.94 11.16 -1.35
N GLU A 12 12.78 12.48 -1.40
CA GLU A 12 12.68 13.31 -0.20
C GLU A 12 11.43 12.98 0.63
N ARG A 13 10.30 12.73 -0.04
CA ARG A 13 9.08 12.26 0.62
C ARG A 13 9.28 10.93 1.34
N VAL A 14 9.97 9.97 0.72
CA VAL A 14 10.29 8.68 1.38
C VAL A 14 11.18 8.90 2.60
N ARG A 15 12.20 9.77 2.49
CA ARG A 15 13.09 10.10 3.62
C ARG A 15 12.30 10.71 4.79
N MET A 16 11.42 11.68 4.52
CA MET A 16 10.60 12.31 5.56
C MET A 16 9.66 11.31 6.24
N VAL A 17 9.01 10.44 5.45
CA VAL A 17 8.11 9.40 5.99
C VAL A 17 8.87 8.46 6.92
N ARG A 18 10.08 8.01 6.53
CA ARG A 18 10.92 7.15 7.37
C ARG A 18 11.29 7.82 8.69
N ALA A 19 11.76 9.06 8.64
CA ALA A 19 12.14 9.80 9.85
C ALA A 19 10.98 9.96 10.84
N ILE A 20 9.77 10.28 10.35
CA ILE A 20 8.57 10.39 11.20
C ILE A 20 8.21 9.02 11.78
N THR A 21 8.28 7.96 10.98
CA THR A 21 7.99 6.61 11.46
C THR A 21 8.96 6.18 12.55
N GLU A 22 10.27 6.41 12.37
CA GLU A 22 11.29 6.05 13.36
C GLU A 22 11.10 6.79 14.70
N GLN A 23 10.63 8.04 14.67
CA GLN A 23 10.35 8.81 15.88
C GLN A 23 9.11 8.29 16.65
N HIS A 24 8.08 7.85 15.93
CA HIS A 24 6.78 7.55 16.53
C HIS A 24 6.48 6.06 16.67
N TYR A 25 7.16 5.19 15.94
CA TYR A 25 6.96 3.75 16.00
C TYR A 25 7.64 3.13 17.23
N GLU A 26 6.90 2.30 17.97
CA GLU A 26 7.45 1.46 19.04
C GLU A 26 7.00 0.03 18.85
N SER A 27 7.94 -0.91 18.86
CA SER A 27 7.65 -2.34 18.81
C SER A 27 6.94 -2.79 20.09
N GLY A 28 5.88 -3.60 19.94
CA GLY A 28 5.10 -4.11 21.07
C GLY A 28 4.03 -3.16 21.62
N ASN A 29 4.00 -1.89 21.22
CA ASN A 29 2.95 -0.95 21.62
C ASN A 29 1.88 -0.80 20.52
N GLN A 30 0.67 -1.32 20.77
CA GLN A 30 -0.43 -1.23 19.80
C GLN A 30 -0.86 0.21 19.50
N ALA A 31 -0.73 1.13 20.46
CA ALA A 31 -1.02 2.54 20.25
C ALA A 31 -0.01 3.22 19.31
N ARG A 32 1.20 2.67 19.19
CA ARG A 32 2.30 3.18 18.36
C ARG A 32 2.71 2.22 17.23
N CYS A 33 1.75 1.40 16.78
CA CYS A 33 1.93 0.56 15.61
C CYS A 33 2.00 1.38 14.30
N TYR A 34 2.49 0.78 13.21
CA TYR A 34 2.59 1.41 11.89
C TYR A 34 1.28 2.05 11.41
N LYS A 35 0.13 1.41 11.69
CA LYS A 35 -1.18 1.92 11.29
C LYS A 35 -1.59 3.17 12.08
N ALA A 36 -1.27 3.21 13.38
CA ALA A 36 -1.54 4.37 14.23
C ALA A 36 -0.68 5.57 13.81
N VAL A 37 0.63 5.34 13.64
CA VAL A 37 1.58 6.36 13.15
C VAL A 37 1.14 6.90 11.79
N TRP A 38 0.74 6.02 10.88
CA TRP A 38 0.23 6.44 9.57
C TRP A 38 -1.00 7.33 9.71
N ARG A 39 -1.99 6.93 10.52
CA ARG A 39 -3.25 7.67 10.68
C ARG A 39 -3.04 9.04 11.34
N GLN A 40 -2.13 9.13 12.31
CA GLN A 40 -1.93 10.35 13.11
C GLN A 40 -0.95 11.34 12.46
N HIS A 41 0.15 10.86 11.87
CA HIS A 41 1.25 11.74 11.43
C HIS A 41 1.40 11.81 9.91
N ILE A 42 1.23 10.69 9.20
CA ILE A 42 1.55 10.58 7.77
C ILE A 42 0.37 11.01 6.89
N PHE A 43 -0.82 10.45 7.15
CA PHE A 43 -2.03 10.74 6.37
C PHE A 43 -2.38 12.23 6.31
N PRO A 44 -2.36 13.02 7.42
CA PRO A 44 -2.69 14.44 7.34
C PRO A 44 -1.69 15.25 6.51
N LYS A 45 -0.40 14.90 6.52
CA LYS A 45 0.67 15.63 5.81
C LYS A 45 0.78 15.25 4.32
N PHE A 46 0.79 13.96 4.02
CA PHE A 46 1.14 13.47 2.68
C PHE A 46 -0.04 12.92 1.89
N LYS A 47 -1.21 12.71 2.54
CA LYS A 47 -2.43 12.16 1.93
C LYS A 47 -2.19 10.85 1.14
N ILE A 48 -1.23 10.04 1.59
CA ILE A 48 -0.93 8.74 0.98
C ILE A 48 -1.73 7.61 1.64
N CYS A 49 -2.11 6.61 0.85
CA CYS A 49 -2.74 5.42 1.36
C CYS A 49 -1.76 4.57 2.20
N TYR A 50 -2.30 3.72 3.07
CA TYR A 50 -1.50 2.88 3.97
C TYR A 50 -0.54 1.95 3.22
N ARG A 51 -0.95 1.44 2.05
CA ARG A 51 -0.11 0.57 1.22
C ARG A 51 1.12 1.28 0.68
N THR A 52 0.96 2.51 0.17
CA THR A 52 2.09 3.34 -0.30
C THR A 52 3.04 3.66 0.84
N TYR A 53 2.49 3.94 2.03
CA TYR A 53 3.28 4.14 3.24
C TYR A 53 4.14 2.92 3.58
N LEU A 54 3.56 1.71 3.59
CA LEU A 54 4.32 0.47 3.84
C LEU A 54 5.38 0.20 2.76
N ASN A 55 5.08 0.52 1.50
CA ASN A 55 6.04 0.41 0.40
C ASN A 55 7.26 1.33 0.61
N TYR A 56 7.04 2.56 1.13
CA TYR A 56 8.14 3.48 1.46
C TYR A 56 9.04 2.97 2.60
N LEU A 57 8.47 2.23 3.54
CA LEU A 57 9.21 1.56 4.59
C LEU A 57 9.93 0.28 4.10
N GLY A 58 9.66 -0.17 2.87
CA GLY A 58 10.22 -1.42 2.34
C GLY A 58 9.61 -2.67 2.97
N ILE A 59 8.45 -2.55 3.62
CA ILE A 59 7.75 -3.69 4.22
C ILE A 59 6.99 -4.40 3.09
N PRO A 60 7.24 -5.70 2.84
CA PRO A 60 6.53 -6.43 1.81
C PRO A 60 5.05 -6.50 2.16
N THR A 61 4.23 -5.68 1.51
CA THR A 61 2.78 -5.85 1.57
C THR A 61 2.39 -7.02 0.69
N PRO A 62 1.59 -7.98 1.19
CA PRO A 62 1.02 -8.99 0.31
C PRO A 62 0.25 -8.29 -0.82
N PRO A 63 0.28 -8.85 -2.05
CA PRO A 63 -0.54 -8.33 -3.13
C PRO A 63 -2.00 -8.25 -2.65
N PRO A 64 -2.78 -7.27 -3.12
CA PRO A 64 -4.19 -7.20 -2.78
C PRO A 64 -4.79 -8.55 -3.15
N VAL A 65 -5.50 -9.16 -2.20
CA VAL A 65 -6.25 -10.39 -2.46
C VAL A 65 -7.14 -10.06 -3.65
N GLN A 66 -6.84 -10.63 -4.81
CA GLN A 66 -7.73 -10.55 -5.95
C GLN A 66 -9.00 -11.24 -5.48
N GLN A 67 -10.05 -10.46 -5.28
CA GLN A 67 -11.36 -11.06 -5.01
C GLN A 67 -11.62 -12.01 -6.18
N PRO A 68 -12.07 -13.26 -5.93
CA PRO A 68 -12.39 -14.16 -7.02
C PRO A 68 -13.32 -13.41 -7.97
N GLN A 69 -12.93 -13.31 -9.24
CA GLN A 69 -13.74 -12.57 -10.22
C GLN A 69 -15.14 -13.18 -10.18
N GLN A 70 -16.11 -12.39 -9.75
CA GLN A 70 -17.50 -12.81 -9.77
C GLN A 70 -17.85 -13.08 -11.23
N LEU A 71 -18.21 -14.33 -11.54
CA LEU A 71 -18.66 -14.74 -12.87
C LEU A 71 -19.73 -13.76 -13.33
N THR A 72 -19.54 -13.17 -14.50
CA THR A 72 -20.51 -12.24 -15.05
C THR A 72 -21.63 -13.02 -15.74
N LEU A 73 -22.81 -12.41 -15.88
CA LEU A 73 -23.92 -12.99 -16.63
C LEU A 73 -23.50 -13.39 -18.06
N TRP A 74 -22.54 -12.65 -18.63
CA TRP A 74 -21.99 -12.88 -19.96
C TRP A 74 -21.13 -14.15 -20.05
N ASP A 75 -20.46 -14.53 -18.96
CA ASP A 75 -19.72 -15.80 -18.89
C ASP A 75 -20.69 -16.99 -18.93
N ALA A 76 -21.81 -16.91 -18.18
CA ALA A 76 -22.83 -17.95 -18.15
C ALA A 76 -23.60 -18.12 -19.47
N LEU A 77 -23.71 -17.06 -20.28
CA LEU A 77 -24.38 -17.08 -21.58
C LEU A 77 -23.53 -17.72 -22.70
N ASN A 78 -22.20 -17.71 -22.55
CA ASN A 78 -21.28 -18.28 -23.55
C ASN A 78 -21.03 -19.79 -23.38
N GLU A 79 -21.50 -20.39 -22.29
CA GLU A 79 -21.40 -21.84 -22.02
C GLU A 79 -22.59 -22.65 -22.56
N SER A 80 -23.36 -22.14 -23.55
CA SER A 80 -24.32 -22.98 -24.25
C SER A 80 -23.58 -23.99 -25.14
N PRO A 81 -23.62 -25.31 -24.84
CA PRO A 81 -23.04 -26.29 -25.74
C PRO A 81 -23.82 -26.26 -27.05
N ALA A 82 -23.12 -26.05 -28.16
CA ALA A 82 -23.64 -26.39 -29.47
C ALA A 82 -23.98 -27.89 -29.47
N THR A 83 -25.25 -28.17 -29.76
CA THR A 83 -25.90 -29.48 -29.89
C THR A 83 -25.07 -30.51 -30.64
#